data_AF-B9W8I9-F1
#
_entry.id   AF-B9W8I9-F1
#
_cell.length_a   1.000
_cell.length_b   1.000
_cell.length_c   1.000
_cell.angle_alpha   90.00
_cell.angle_beta   90.00
_cell.angle_gamma   90.00
#
_symmetry.space_group_name_H-M   'P 1'
#
loop_
_entity.id
_entity.type
_entity.pdbx_description
1 polymer ?
#
loop_
_entity_poly.entity_id
_entity_poly.type
_entity_poly.pdbx_seq_one_letter_code
_entity_poly.pdbx_strand_id
1 'polypeptide(L)'
;MQDLPPIGGYEPIQWKRNIPSRGFSGTVYFWGILGLMSFGFYKYYKAVDEQREFTREKNWARFHLEPLLIAEEDRNVARRYFAELKRRELVKESMSPENREKFEEDIYNDKSKFRFPRYTAGLNPKDV
;
A
#
# COMPACT_ATOMS: atom_id res chain seq x y z
N MET A 1 -74.90 -41.20 -28.68
CA MET A 1 -74.27 -41.85 -27.51
C MET A 1 -73.88 -40.76 -26.53
N GLN A 2 -74.07 -41.01 -25.23
CA GLN A 2 -73.75 -40.05 -24.17
C GLN A 2 -72.52 -40.54 -23.41
N ASP A 3 -71.55 -39.64 -23.15
CA ASP A 3 -70.35 -39.98 -22.39
C ASP A 3 -70.67 -40.08 -20.90
N LEU A 4 -70.39 -41.24 -20.32
CA LEU A 4 -70.64 -41.58 -18.92
C LEU A 4 -69.32 -41.93 -18.23
N PRO A 5 -69.19 -41.66 -16.91
CA PRO A 5 -68.00 -42.05 -16.17
C PRO A 5 -67.86 -43.59 -16.09
N PRO A 6 -66.63 -44.10 -15.94
CA PRO A 6 -66.40 -45.53 -15.78
C PRO A 6 -67.07 -46.06 -14.51
N ILE A 7 -67.56 -47.31 -14.55
CA ILE A 7 -68.29 -47.98 -13.45
C ILE A 7 -67.50 -48.00 -12.13
N GLY A 8 -66.15 -47.95 -12.20
CA GLY A 8 -65.25 -47.91 -11.04
C GLY A 8 -64.75 -46.52 -10.62
N GLY A 9 -65.21 -45.44 -11.28
CA GLY A 9 -64.72 -44.08 -11.05
C GLY A 9 -63.32 -43.80 -11.61
N TYR A 10 -62.85 -42.55 -11.44
CA TYR A 10 -61.49 -42.14 -11.83
C TYR A 10 -60.49 -42.34 -10.68
N GLU A 11 -59.22 -42.51 -11.04
CA GLU A 11 -58.13 -42.59 -10.07
C GLU A 11 -58.04 -41.30 -9.23
N PRO A 12 -57.68 -41.38 -7.92
CA PRO A 12 -57.53 -40.19 -7.10
C PRO A 12 -56.44 -39.26 -7.63
N ILE A 13 -56.85 -38.03 -7.96
CA ILE A 13 -55.94 -36.97 -8.41
C ILE A 13 -55.32 -36.30 -7.18
N GLN A 14 -53.99 -36.17 -7.18
CA GLN A 14 -53.29 -35.41 -6.14
C GLN A 14 -53.53 -33.90 -6.33
N TRP A 15 -54.47 -33.34 -5.57
CA TRP A 15 -54.78 -31.92 -5.58
C TRP A 15 -54.00 -31.11 -4.53
N LYS A 16 -53.35 -31.80 -3.57
CA LYS A 16 -52.58 -31.17 -2.50
C LYS A 16 -51.14 -30.87 -2.92
N ARG A 17 -50.61 -29.77 -2.41
CA ARG A 17 -49.23 -29.34 -2.62
C ARG A 17 -48.24 -30.38 -2.08
N ASN A 18 -47.37 -30.92 -2.95
CA ASN A 18 -46.32 -31.88 -2.60
C ASN A 18 -44.94 -31.23 -2.65
N ILE A 19 -44.57 -30.51 -1.60
CA ILE A 19 -43.24 -29.91 -1.48
C ILE A 19 -42.51 -30.59 -0.32
N PRO A 20 -41.68 -31.61 -0.58
CA PRO A 20 -40.90 -32.24 0.47
C PRO A 20 -39.81 -31.28 0.96
N SER A 21 -39.64 -31.17 2.28
CA SER A 21 -38.48 -30.50 2.86
C SER A 21 -37.22 -31.32 2.55
N ARG A 22 -36.33 -30.75 1.75
CA ARG A 22 -35.05 -31.37 1.36
C ARG A 22 -33.88 -30.63 2.01
N GLY A 23 -32.81 -31.35 2.30
CA GLY A 23 -31.57 -30.82 2.87
C GLY A 23 -31.33 -31.24 4.33
N PHE A 24 -30.16 -30.87 4.85
CA PHE A 24 -29.81 -31.09 6.26
C PHE A 24 -30.48 -30.05 7.18
N SER A 25 -30.52 -30.34 8.48
CA SER A 25 -31.02 -29.37 9.45
C SER A 25 -30.12 -28.15 9.54
N GLY A 26 -30.67 -27.00 9.94
CA GLY A 26 -29.91 -25.74 10.08
C GLY A 26 -28.67 -25.88 10.98
N THR A 27 -28.76 -26.72 12.02
CA THR A 27 -27.65 -27.04 12.93
C THR A 27 -26.46 -27.69 12.22
N VAL A 28 -26.71 -28.58 11.24
CA VAL A 28 -25.64 -29.23 10.47
C VAL A 28 -24.89 -28.20 9.64
N TYR A 29 -25.61 -27.28 8.99
CA TYR A 29 -24.96 -26.20 8.23
C TYR A 29 -24.18 -25.25 9.14
N PHE A 30 -24.73 -24.89 10.29
CA PHE A 30 -24.04 -24.03 11.26
C PHE A 30 -22.69 -24.62 11.66
N TRP A 31 -22.67 -25.89 12.09
CA TRP A 31 -21.41 -26.54 12.49
C TRP A 31 -20.48 -26.81 11.32
N GLY A 32 -21.01 -27.12 10.14
CA GLY A 32 -20.20 -27.29 8.93
C GLY A 32 -19.47 -26.01 8.54
N ILE A 33 -20.17 -24.87 8.54
CA ILE A 33 -19.58 -23.56 8.25
C ILE A 33 -18.60 -23.16 9.34
N LEU A 34 -18.97 -23.34 10.62
CA LEU A 34 -18.10 -23.01 11.74
C LEU A 34 -16.80 -23.80 11.67
N GLY A 35 -16.86 -25.12 11.42
CA GLY A 35 -15.67 -25.95 11.25
C GLY A 35 -14.79 -25.51 10.09
N LEU A 36 -15.40 -25.19 8.94
CA LEU A 36 -14.67 -24.68 7.77
C LEU A 36 -13.96 -23.35 8.08
N MET A 37 -14.65 -22.41 8.72
CA MET A 37 -14.07 -21.11 9.10
C MET A 37 -12.95 -21.28 10.12
N SER A 38 -13.15 -22.08 11.18
CA SER A 38 -12.12 -22.35 12.19
C SER A 38 -10.84 -22.91 11.57
N PHE A 39 -10.97 -23.84 10.61
CA PHE A 39 -9.82 -24.37 9.88
C PHE A 39 -9.15 -23.31 8.99
N GLY A 40 -9.94 -22.49 8.30
CA GLY A 40 -9.44 -21.36 7.51
C GLY A 40 -8.61 -20.39 8.34
N PHE A 41 -9.13 -19.98 9.51
CA PHE A 41 -8.41 -19.10 10.43
C PHE A 41 -7.12 -19.73 10.95
N TYR A 42 -7.12 -21.02 11.28
CA TYR A 42 -5.90 -21.73 11.70
C TYR A 42 -4.79 -21.65 10.64
N LYS A 43 -5.14 -21.89 9.37
CA LYS A 43 -4.18 -21.79 8.26
C LYS A 43 -3.72 -20.35 8.02
N TYR A 44 -4.64 -19.40 8.10
CA TYR A 44 -4.33 -17.98 7.96
C TYR A 44 -3.33 -17.50 9.02
N TYR A 45 -3.52 -17.84 10.29
CA TYR A 45 -2.59 -17.40 11.35
C TYR A 45 -1.16 -17.93 11.13
N LYS A 46 -1.01 -19.18 10.69
CA LYS A 46 0.32 -19.71 10.32
C LYS A 46 0.97 -18.92 9.20
N ALA A 47 0.22 -18.56 8.16
CA ALA A 47 0.74 -17.78 7.05
C ALA A 47 1.09 -16.34 7.46
N VAL A 48 0.33 -15.74 8.38
CA VAL A 48 0.65 -14.41 8.93
C VAL A 48 1.96 -14.44 9.69
N ASP A 49 2.22 -15.48 10.48
CA ASP A 49 3.49 -15.62 11.19
C ASP A 49 4.66 -15.75 10.21
N GLU A 50 4.53 -16.56 9.16
CA GLU A 50 5.53 -16.64 8.08
C GLU A 50 5.74 -15.29 7.37
N GLN A 51 4.67 -14.53 7.10
CA GLN A 51 4.79 -13.21 6.48
C GLN A 51 5.51 -12.19 7.37
N ARG A 52 5.35 -12.30 8.70
CA ARG A 52 6.09 -11.48 9.67
C ARG A 52 7.58 -11.80 9.65
N GLU A 53 7.93 -13.07 9.48
CA GLU A 53 9.31 -13.52 9.30
C GLU A 53 9.94 -12.91 8.05
N PHE A 54 9.27 -13.01 6.89
CA PHE A 54 9.76 -12.37 5.66
C PHE A 54 9.89 -10.84 5.78
N THR A 55 8.94 -10.19 6.45
CA THR A 55 9.00 -8.75 6.67
C THR A 55 10.17 -8.39 7.59
N ARG A 56 10.43 -9.20 8.62
CA ARG A 56 11.58 -9.04 9.51
C ARG A 56 12.89 -9.19 8.74
N GLU A 57 13.03 -10.24 7.93
CA GLU A 57 14.21 -10.46 7.08
C GLU A 57 14.44 -9.28 6.12
N LYS A 58 13.38 -8.81 5.45
CA LYS A 58 13.45 -7.64 4.56
C LYS A 58 13.88 -6.37 5.30
N ASN A 59 13.36 -6.15 6.49
CA ASN A 59 13.72 -4.98 7.30
C ASN A 59 15.17 -5.06 7.77
N TRP A 60 15.64 -6.24 8.21
CA TRP A 60 17.04 -6.44 8.53
C TRP A 60 17.94 -6.23 7.32
N ALA A 61 17.60 -6.75 6.14
CA ALA A 61 18.35 -6.50 4.92
C ALA A 61 18.48 -4.99 4.63
N ARG A 62 17.40 -4.22 4.86
CA ARG A 62 17.42 -2.76 4.72
C ARG A 62 18.31 -2.09 5.75
N PHE A 63 18.19 -2.41 7.04
CA PHE A 63 19.01 -1.80 8.10
C PHE A 63 20.52 -1.98 7.86
N HIS A 64 20.94 -3.10 7.27
CA HIS A 64 22.34 -3.34 6.95
C HIS A 64 22.84 -2.52 5.73
N LEU A 65 21.95 -2.18 4.79
CA LEU A 65 22.31 -1.44 3.58
C LEU A 65 22.12 0.08 3.74
N GLU A 66 21.15 0.48 4.56
CA GLU A 66 20.78 1.87 4.84
C GLU A 66 21.97 2.79 5.18
N PRO A 67 22.89 2.45 6.10
CA PRO A 67 24.00 3.36 6.42
C PRO A 67 24.93 3.62 5.23
N LEU A 68 25.11 2.65 4.34
CA LEU A 68 25.89 2.83 3.12
C LEU A 68 25.18 3.79 2.16
N LEU A 69 23.88 3.57 1.93
CA LEU A 69 23.08 4.39 1.01
C LEU A 69 22.97 5.84 1.51
N ILE A 70 22.76 6.04 2.81
CA ILE A 70 22.73 7.38 3.41
C ILE A 70 24.09 8.07 3.25
N ALA A 71 25.20 7.36 3.49
CA ALA A 71 26.52 7.94 3.31
C ALA A 71 26.81 8.33 1.84
N GLU A 72 26.32 7.56 0.87
CA GLU A 72 26.41 7.92 -0.54
C GLU A 72 25.54 9.12 -0.91
N GLU A 73 24.33 9.19 -0.35
CA GLU A 73 23.44 10.33 -0.51
C GLU A 73 24.06 11.61 0.08
N ASP A 74 24.56 11.56 1.31
CA ASP A 74 25.23 12.68 1.99
C ASP A 74 26.42 13.21 1.16
N ARG A 75 27.24 12.32 0.58
CA ARG A 75 28.33 12.72 -0.33
C ARG A 75 27.83 13.44 -1.57
N ASN A 76 26.75 12.95 -2.18
CA ASN A 76 26.15 13.57 -3.36
C ASN A 76 25.52 14.93 -3.04
N VAL A 77 24.81 15.04 -1.91
CA VAL A 77 24.21 16.28 -1.43
C VAL A 77 25.30 17.31 -1.13
N ALA A 78 26.35 16.92 -0.40
CA ALA A 78 27.49 17.80 -0.11
C ALA A 78 28.15 18.31 -1.39
N ARG A 79 28.40 17.42 -2.38
CA ARG A 79 28.96 17.82 -3.68
C ARG A 79 28.12 18.90 -4.36
N ARG A 80 26.80 18.73 -4.42
CA ARG A 80 25.89 19.70 -5.04
C ARG A 80 25.86 21.01 -4.25
N TYR A 81 25.82 20.93 -2.93
CA TYR A 81 25.83 22.10 -2.07
C TYR A 81 27.08 22.97 -2.29
N PHE A 82 28.28 22.38 -2.30
CA PHE A 82 29.51 23.12 -2.55
C PHE A 82 29.60 23.64 -3.98
N ALA A 83 29.06 22.93 -4.98
CA ALA A 83 28.98 23.44 -6.35
C ALA A 83 28.04 24.66 -6.46
N GLU A 84 26.91 24.65 -5.77
CA GLU A 84 25.98 25.79 -5.73
C GLU A 84 26.57 26.99 -4.98
N LEU A 85 27.32 26.77 -3.89
CA LEU A 85 28.05 27.86 -3.23
C LEU A 85 29.04 28.55 -4.18
N LYS A 86 29.84 27.77 -4.92
CA LYS A 86 30.76 28.32 -5.94
C LYS A 86 30.01 29.05 -7.04
N ARG A 87 28.88 28.51 -7.51
CA ARG A 87 28.02 29.19 -8.50
C ARG A 87 27.47 30.51 -7.95
N ARG A 88 27.04 30.53 -6.69
CA ARG A 88 26.54 31.71 -5.99
C ARG A 88 27.59 32.82 -5.96
N GLU A 89 28.85 32.48 -5.70
CA GLU A 89 29.99 33.42 -5.74
C GLU A 89 30.19 34.01 -7.14
N LEU A 90 30.18 33.21 -8.20
CA LEU A 90 30.30 33.71 -9.58
C LEU A 90 29.13 34.63 -9.98
N VAL A 91 27.90 34.27 -9.59
CA VAL A 91 26.72 35.09 -9.87
C VAL A 91 26.80 36.44 -9.15
N LYS A 92 27.28 36.44 -7.90
CA LYS A 92 27.48 37.64 -7.09
C LYS A 92 28.41 38.66 -7.76
N GLU A 93 29.49 38.19 -8.40
CA GLU A 93 30.43 39.05 -9.13
C GLU A 93 29.77 39.77 -10.31
N SER A 94 28.84 39.10 -11.00
CA SER A 94 28.15 39.66 -12.18
C SER A 94 27.01 40.64 -11.87
N MET A 95 26.57 40.73 -10.61
CA MET A 95 25.41 41.56 -10.21
C MET A 95 25.74 43.04 -9.95
N SER A 96 24.73 43.90 -10.11
CA SER A 96 24.78 45.30 -9.68
C SER A 96 24.89 45.44 -8.15
N PRO A 97 25.41 46.57 -7.61
CA PRO A 97 25.62 46.74 -6.17
C PRO A 97 24.36 46.53 -5.32
N GLU A 98 23.22 47.08 -5.74
CA GLU A 98 21.94 46.97 -5.01
C GLU A 98 21.41 45.52 -4.96
N ASN A 99 21.54 44.78 -6.06
CA ASN A 99 21.09 43.39 -6.12
C ASN A 99 22.02 42.47 -5.33
N ARG A 100 23.30 42.82 -5.24
CA ARG A 100 24.30 42.08 -4.46
C ARG A 100 23.97 42.12 -2.97
N GLU A 101 23.60 43.28 -2.43
CA GLU A 101 23.23 43.43 -1.02
C GLU A 101 22.06 42.51 -0.64
N LYS A 102 20.95 42.58 -1.40
CA LYS A 102 19.79 41.69 -1.20
C LYS A 102 20.13 40.20 -1.36
N PHE A 103 21.09 39.87 -2.23
CA PHE A 103 21.48 38.50 -2.48
C PHE A 103 22.34 37.89 -1.36
N GLU A 104 23.01 38.73 -0.57
CA GLU A 104 23.80 38.30 0.58
C GLU A 104 22.95 38.07 1.82
N GLU A 105 21.76 38.67 1.90
CA GLU A 105 20.84 38.47 3.01
C GLU A 105 20.49 36.98 3.19
N ASP A 106 20.58 36.50 4.44
CA ASP A 106 20.18 35.16 4.80
C ASP A 106 18.65 35.04 4.72
N ILE A 107 18.15 34.04 3.98
CA ILE A 107 16.71 33.77 3.87
C ILE A 107 16.12 33.36 5.23
N TYR A 108 16.90 32.63 6.04
CA TYR A 108 16.46 32.11 7.33
C TYR A 108 17.27 32.77 8.45
N ASN A 109 16.56 33.39 9.40
CA ASN A 109 17.18 34.06 10.54
C ASN A 109 17.60 33.09 11.67
N ASP A 110 17.08 31.86 11.66
CA ASP A 110 17.45 30.83 12.64
C ASP A 110 18.78 30.16 12.25
N LYS A 111 19.83 30.45 13.01
CA LYS A 111 21.20 29.91 12.81
C LYS A 111 21.47 28.61 13.58
N SER A 112 20.50 28.10 14.33
CA SER A 112 20.69 26.88 15.14
C SER A 112 20.76 25.61 14.30
N LYS A 113 20.25 25.64 13.06
CA LYS A 113 20.10 24.46 12.20
C LYS A 113 20.69 24.73 10.83
N PHE A 114 21.50 23.78 10.37
CA PHE A 114 21.90 23.75 8.98
C PHE A 114 20.74 23.24 8.11
N ARG A 115 20.49 23.90 6.97
CA ARG A 115 19.44 23.49 6.03
C ARG A 115 20.03 23.28 4.64
N PHE A 116 19.90 22.07 4.13
CA PHE A 116 20.24 21.76 2.75
C PHE A 116 19.21 22.39 1.80
N PRO A 117 19.65 22.86 0.62
CA PRO A 117 18.73 23.37 -0.40
C PRO A 117 17.84 22.23 -0.91
N ARG A 118 16.53 22.46 -0.91
CA ARG A 118 15.54 21.50 -1.44
C ARG A 118 15.58 21.39 -2.97
N TYR A 119 16.01 22.46 -3.64
CA TYR A 119 16.14 22.55 -5.08
C TYR A 119 17.54 23.05 -5.43
N THR A 120 18.21 22.38 -6.36
CA THR A 120 19.49 22.81 -6.93
C THR A 120 19.26 23.29 -8.37
N ALA A 121 20.04 24.25 -8.84
CA ALA A 121 19.83 24.83 -10.15
C ALA A 121 20.44 23.93 -11.24
N GLY A 122 19.59 23.28 -12.04
CA GLY A 122 19.99 22.38 -13.12
C GLY A 122 18.88 21.39 -13.46
N LEU A 123 19.12 20.52 -14.44
CA LEU A 123 18.21 19.40 -14.75
C LEU A 123 18.18 18.43 -13.57
N ASN A 124 17.00 17.90 -13.25
CA ASN A 124 16.88 16.84 -12.25
C ASN A 124 17.70 15.64 -12.74
N PRO A 125 18.45 14.93 -11.88
CA PRO A 125 19.17 13.72 -12.28
C PRO A 125 18.32 12.65 -12.99
N LYS A 126 16.99 12.70 -12.85
CA LYS A 126 16.04 11.81 -13.56
C LYS A 126 15.72 12.24 -14.99
N ASP A 127 15.97 13.51 -15.32
CA ASP A 127 15.65 14.15 -16.60
C ASP A 127 16.88 14.26 -17.51
N VAL A 128 18.02 13.69 -17.09
CA VAL A 128 19.29 13.56 -17.82
C VAL A 128 19.46 12.10 -18.22
#